data_AF-A0A2V9Q254-F1
#
_entry.id   AF-A0A2V9Q254-F1
#
_cell.length_a   1.000
_cell.length_b   1.000
_cell.length_c   1.000
_cell.angle_alpha   90.00
_cell.angle_beta   90.00
_cell.angle_gamma   90.00
#
_symmetry.space_group_name_H-M   'P 1'
#
loop_
_entity.id
_entity.type
_entity.pdbx_description
1 polymer ?
#
loop_
_entity_poly.entity_id
_entity_poly.type
_entity_poly.pdbx_seq_one_letter_code
_entity_poly.pdbx_strand_id
1 'polypeptide(L)'
;MTTEKQIEAHTLETTWPAILEQLGREKFSSDVSKLSAKELELIHHFASLGEGEVSADHFGGKFQREYFARLVGKGLLIRTGRGRYKLYHPLFCEFLQQTK
;
A
#
# COMPACT_ATOMS: atom_id res chain seq x y z
N MET A 1 -25.83 -14.03 30.13
CA MET A 1 -25.84 -14.16 28.66
C MET A 1 -25.49 -12.80 28.10
N THR A 2 -24.24 -12.63 27.67
CA THR A 2 -23.74 -11.35 27.15
C THR A 2 -24.17 -11.26 25.70
N THR A 3 -25.10 -10.36 25.40
CA THR A 3 -25.60 -10.13 24.04
C THR A 3 -24.44 -9.61 23.19
N GLU A 4 -23.93 -10.42 22.27
CA GLU A 4 -23.01 -9.95 21.25
C GLU A 4 -23.74 -8.90 20.42
N LYS A 5 -23.35 -7.63 20.58
CA LYS A 5 -23.85 -6.55 19.73
C LYS A 5 -23.39 -6.84 18.31
N GLN A 6 -24.30 -7.26 17.45
CA GLN A 6 -24.05 -7.34 16.02
C GLN A 6 -23.72 -5.92 15.51
N ILE A 7 -22.56 -5.77 14.89
CA ILE A 7 -22.17 -4.52 14.23
C ILE A 7 -22.82 -4.56 12.85
N GLU A 8 -23.74 -3.64 12.59
CA GLU A 8 -24.39 -3.50 11.28
C GLU A 8 -23.39 -2.90 10.28
N ALA A 9 -23.35 -3.45 9.05
CA ALA A 9 -22.36 -3.08 8.04
C ALA A 9 -22.35 -1.59 7.70
N HIS A 10 -23.51 -0.92 7.71
CA HIS A 10 -23.61 0.53 7.46
C HIS A 10 -22.90 1.40 8.52
N THR A 11 -22.76 0.87 9.75
CA THR A 11 -22.07 1.57 10.84
C THR A 11 -20.56 1.49 10.64
N LEU A 12 -20.09 0.41 10.00
CA LEU A 12 -18.69 0.27 9.62
C LEU A 12 -18.36 1.16 8.42
N GLU A 13 -19.25 1.27 7.43
CA GLU A 13 -19.04 2.14 6.27
C GLU A 13 -18.84 3.62 6.68
N THR A 14 -19.64 4.10 7.62
CA THR A 14 -19.51 5.48 8.14
C THR A 14 -18.25 5.69 8.99
N THR A 15 -17.73 4.64 9.63
CA THR A 15 -16.51 4.68 10.46
C THR A 15 -15.25 4.35 9.66
N TRP A 16 -15.39 3.80 8.45
CA TRP A 16 -14.30 3.32 7.61
C TRP A 16 -13.22 4.38 7.33
N PRO A 17 -13.55 5.65 6.99
CA PRO A 17 -12.52 6.67 6.77
C PRO A 17 -11.68 6.93 8.03
N ALA A 18 -12.30 6.93 9.21
CA ALA A 18 -11.60 7.14 10.47
C ALA A 18 -10.68 5.96 10.82
N ILE A 19 -11.12 4.72 10.53
CA ILE A 19 -10.29 3.51 10.68
C ILE A 19 -9.08 3.58 9.75
N LEU A 20 -9.30 3.91 8.48
CA LEU A 20 -8.23 4.02 7.50
C LEU A 20 -7.25 5.15 7.86
N GLU A 21 -7.74 6.29 8.33
CA GLU A 21 -6.91 7.40 8.81
C GLU A 21 -6.04 6.97 9.98
N GLN A 22 -6.61 6.25 10.97
CA GLN A 22 -5.86 5.77 12.12
C GLN A 22 -4.80 4.74 11.73
N LEU A 23 -5.15 3.77 10.86
CA LEU A 23 -4.19 2.82 10.29
C LEU A 23 -3.09 3.53 9.49
N GLY A 24 -3.47 4.57 8.75
CA GLY A 24 -2.57 5.45 8.02
C GLY A 24 -1.54 6.10 8.95
N ARG A 25 -1.99 6.69 10.06
CA ARG A 25 -1.13 7.32 11.07
C ARG A 25 -0.20 6.33 11.76
N GLU A 26 -0.73 5.21 12.23
CA GLU A 26 0.01 4.30 13.11
C GLU A 26 0.96 3.37 12.36
N LYS A 27 0.53 2.84 11.21
CA LYS A 27 1.30 1.85 10.46
C LYS A 27 1.93 2.42 9.21
N PHE A 28 1.11 2.99 8.31
CA PHE A 28 1.56 3.30 6.95
C PHE A 28 2.49 4.51 6.89
N SER A 29 2.25 5.53 7.71
CA SER A 29 3.14 6.69 7.84
C SER A 29 4.55 6.28 8.30
N SER A 30 4.64 5.37 9.27
CA SER A 30 5.93 4.81 9.71
C SER A 30 6.65 4.09 8.59
N ASP A 31 5.94 3.32 7.77
CA ASP A 31 6.51 2.62 6.61
C ASP A 31 7.03 3.60 5.55
N VAL A 32 6.23 4.62 5.21
CA VAL A 32 6.60 5.64 4.22
C VAL A 32 7.77 6.51 4.68
N SER A 33 7.86 6.84 5.97
CA SER A 33 8.94 7.66 6.52
C SER A 33 10.35 7.07 6.31
N LYS A 34 10.44 5.75 6.07
CA LYS A 34 11.70 5.02 5.84
C LYS A 34 12.08 4.95 4.36
N LEU A 35 11.29 5.56 3.48
CA LEU A 35 11.52 5.55 2.04
C LEU A 35 12.32 6.76 1.59
N SER A 36 13.30 6.51 0.73
CA SER A 36 13.92 7.57 -0.05
C SER A 36 12.91 8.17 -1.04
N ALA A 37 13.17 9.38 -1.53
CA ALA A 37 12.32 10.04 -2.52
C ALA A 37 12.03 9.16 -3.75
N LYS A 38 13.02 8.37 -4.21
CA LYS A 38 12.87 7.47 -5.36
C LYS A 38 12.02 6.24 -5.07
N GLU A 39 12.13 5.68 -3.87
CA GLU A 39 11.27 4.58 -3.42
C GLU A 39 9.84 5.06 -3.23
N LEU A 40 9.65 6.26 -2.69
CA LEU A 40 8.35 6.90 -2.54
C LEU A 40 7.70 7.16 -3.91
N GLU A 41 8.44 7.71 -4.86
CA GLU A 41 7.98 7.91 -6.23
C GLU A 41 7.51 6.58 -6.87
N LEU A 42 8.30 5.51 -6.71
CA LEU A 42 7.97 4.19 -7.21
C LEU A 42 6.68 3.64 -6.57
N ILE A 43 6.51 3.78 -5.26
CA ILE A 43 5.36 3.20 -4.56
C ILE A 43 4.05 3.93 -4.86
N HIS A 44 4.06 5.26 -5.03
CA HIS A 44 2.90 6.00 -5.53
C HIS A 44 2.57 5.63 -6.98
N HIS A 45 3.58 5.34 -7.79
CA HIS A 45 3.38 4.82 -9.14
C HIS A 45 2.65 3.46 -9.13
N PHE A 46 3.01 2.54 -8.22
CA PHE A 46 2.24 1.31 -8.00
C PHE A 46 0.79 1.61 -7.58
N ALA A 47 0.60 2.49 -6.59
CA ALA A 47 -0.74 2.84 -6.11
C ALA A 47 -1.64 3.44 -7.20
N SER A 48 -1.05 4.20 -8.14
CA SER A 48 -1.80 4.75 -9.29
C SER A 48 -2.28 3.70 -10.29
N LEU A 49 -1.67 2.51 -10.30
CA LEU A 49 -2.08 1.38 -11.14
C LEU A 49 -3.09 0.46 -10.43
N GLY A 50 -3.37 0.72 -9.14
CA GLY A 50 -4.30 -0.03 -8.31
C GLY A 50 -3.67 -1.22 -7.59
N GLU A 51 -4.52 -2.08 -7.03
CA GLU A 51 -4.13 -3.21 -6.17
C GLU A 51 -3.57 -4.42 -6.93
N GLY A 52 -3.55 -4.34 -8.26
CA GLY A 52 -3.16 -5.43 -9.15
C GLY A 52 -1.66 -5.72 -9.15
N GLU A 53 -1.33 -6.87 -9.73
CA GLU A 53 0.05 -7.24 -10.00
C GLU A 53 0.61 -6.48 -11.20
N VAL A 54 1.72 -5.76 -10.99
CA VAL A 54 2.38 -4.93 -11.99
C VAL A 54 3.75 -5.51 -12.35
N SER A 55 4.06 -5.57 -13.64
CA SER A 55 5.40 -5.90 -14.14
C SER A 55 6.34 -4.70 -13.98
N ALA A 56 7.60 -4.92 -13.63
CA ALA A 56 8.63 -3.87 -13.61
C ALA A 56 8.80 -3.18 -14.98
N ASP A 57 8.46 -3.88 -16.08
CA ASP A 57 8.55 -3.33 -17.42
C ASP A 57 7.50 -2.23 -17.68
N HIS A 58 6.40 -2.19 -16.92
CA HIS A 58 5.42 -1.09 -17.00
C HIS A 58 6.02 0.28 -16.69
N PHE A 59 7.15 0.30 -15.97
CA PHE A 59 7.82 1.55 -15.62
C PHE A 59 8.85 1.99 -16.66
N GLY A 60 8.99 1.29 -17.79
CA GLY A 60 9.83 1.71 -18.91
C GLY A 60 11.30 1.97 -18.54
N GLY A 61 11.83 1.30 -17.51
CA GLY A 61 13.19 1.54 -17.00
C GLY A 61 13.37 2.82 -16.18
N LYS A 62 12.29 3.57 -15.87
CA LYS A 62 12.30 4.78 -15.03
C LYS A 62 12.93 4.53 -13.65
N PHE A 63 12.79 3.31 -13.13
CA PHE A 63 13.31 2.91 -11.84
C PHE A 63 14.33 1.79 -12.00
N GLN A 64 15.44 1.92 -11.28
CA GLN A 64 16.45 0.88 -11.19
C GLN A 64 15.90 -0.35 -10.45
N ARG A 65 16.34 -1.55 -10.86
CA ARG A 65 15.92 -2.83 -10.24
C ARG A 65 16.19 -2.88 -8.74
N GLU A 66 17.20 -2.17 -8.26
CA GLU A 66 17.51 -2.09 -6.84
C GLU A 66 16.39 -1.50 -5.99
N TYR A 67 15.61 -0.53 -6.50
CA TYR A 67 14.51 0.06 -5.74
C TYR A 67 13.39 -0.94 -5.50
N PHE A 68 13.08 -1.80 -6.49
CA PHE A 68 12.14 -2.90 -6.31
C PHE A 68 12.63 -3.89 -5.25
N ALA A 69 13.92 -4.27 -5.31
CA ALA A 69 14.51 -5.19 -4.34
C ALA A 69 14.51 -4.61 -2.91
N ARG A 70 14.81 -3.32 -2.76
CA ARG A 70 14.76 -2.63 -1.45
C ARG A 70 13.34 -2.57 -0.91
N LEU A 71 12.35 -2.23 -1.74
CA LEU A 71 10.95 -2.21 -1.33
C LEU A 71 10.42 -3.61 -0.95
N VAL A 72 10.89 -4.67 -1.63
CA VAL A 72 10.63 -6.06 -1.21
C VAL A 72 11.29 -6.36 0.13
N GLY A 73 12.56 -5.96 0.32
CA GLY A 73 13.27 -6.13 1.59
C GLY A 73 12.62 -5.37 2.76
N LYS A 74 11.98 -4.24 2.48
CA LYS A 74 11.19 -3.46 3.44
C LYS A 74 9.77 -4.02 3.66
N GLY A 75 9.38 -5.06 2.91
CA GLY A 75 8.06 -5.68 3.02
C GLY A 75 6.91 -4.86 2.44
N LEU A 76 7.19 -3.83 1.63
CA LEU A 76 6.15 -2.97 1.05
C LEU A 76 5.72 -3.40 -0.36
N LEU A 77 6.58 -4.13 -1.06
CA LEU A 77 6.24 -4.87 -2.25
C LEU A 77 6.34 -6.37 -2.00
N ILE A 78 5.40 -7.12 -2.57
CA ILE A 78 5.43 -8.57 -2.63
C ILE A 78 5.80 -8.94 -4.06
N ARG A 79 6.90 -9.69 -4.21
CA ARG A 79 7.26 -10.29 -5.51
C ARG A 79 6.38 -11.52 -5.75
N THR A 80 5.57 -11.47 -6.79
CA THR A 80 4.63 -12.55 -7.15
C THR A 80 5.13 -13.38 -8.32
N GLY A 81 6.13 -12.90 -9.06
CA GLY A 81 6.72 -13.63 -10.19
C GLY A 81 8.04 -13.03 -10.68
N ARG A 82 8.48 -13.46 -11.87
CA ARG A 82 9.67 -12.89 -12.52
C ARG A 82 9.39 -11.45 -12.95
N GLY A 83 9.95 -10.49 -12.21
CA GLY A 83 9.77 -9.07 -12.48
C GLY A 83 8.36 -8.55 -12.17
N ARG A 84 7.52 -9.32 -11.47
CA ARG A 84 6.15 -8.94 -11.13
C ARG A 84 6.00 -8.73 -9.64
N TYR A 85 5.30 -7.65 -9.28
CA TYR A 85 5.18 -7.16 -7.92
C TYR A 85 3.76 -6.65 -7.66
N LYS A 86 3.34 -6.66 -6.40
CA LYS A 86 2.15 -5.98 -5.92
C LYS A 86 2.44 -5.27 -4.60
N LEU A 87 1.64 -4.29 -4.24
CA LEU A 87 1.67 -3.71 -2.90
C LEU A 87 1.30 -4.78 -1.87
N TYR A 88 1.88 -4.67 -0.68
CA TYR A 88 1.69 -5.69 0.36
C TYR A 88 0.26 -5.70 0.95
N HIS A 89 -0.46 -4.57 0.88
CA HIS A 89 -1.78 -4.44 1.49
C HIS A 89 -2.70 -3.51 0.67
N PRO A 90 -3.98 -3.89 0.44
CA PRO A 90 -4.99 -3.04 -0.21
C PRO A 90 -5.14 -1.67 0.44
N LEU A 91 -5.33 -1.62 1.76
CA LEU A 91 -5.45 -0.35 2.49
C LEU A 91 -4.19 0.53 2.41
N PHE A 92 -3.03 -0.06 2.17
CA PHE A 92 -1.82 0.73 1.93
C PHE A 92 -1.85 1.38 0.55
N CYS A 93 -2.43 0.72 -0.45
CA CYS A 93 -2.72 1.31 -1.75
C CYS A 93 -3.67 2.51 -1.61
N GLU A 94 -4.79 2.34 -0.89
CA GLU A 94 -5.74 3.42 -0.63
C GLU A 94 -5.07 4.61 0.08
N PHE A 95 -4.28 4.34 1.11
CA PHE A 95 -3.49 5.36 1.82
C PHE A 95 -2.54 6.12 0.89
N LEU A 96 -1.82 5.42 0.00
CA LEU A 96 -0.91 6.05 -0.96
C LEU A 96 -1.62 6.86 -2.04
N GLN A 97 -2.87 6.51 -2.39
CA GLN A 97 -3.69 7.27 -3.32
C GLN A 97 -4.20 8.58 -2.69
N GLN A 98 -4.43 8.60 -1.37
CA GLN A 98 -4.89 9.78 -0.64
C GLN A 98 -3.76 10.76 -0.28
N THR A 99 -2.51 10.30 -0.22
CA THR A 99 -1.34 11.05 0.27
C THR A 99 -0.42 11.58 -0.84
N LYS A 100 -0.95 11.70 -2.06
CA LYS A 100 -0.19 12.04 -3.27
C LYS A 100 0.23 13.51 -3.33
#